data_AF-A0A2G6FF56-F1
#
_entry.id   AF-A0A2G6FF56-F1
#
_cell.length_a   1.000
_cell.length_b   1.000
_cell.length_c   1.000
_cell.angle_alpha   90.00
_cell.angle_beta   90.00
_cell.angle_gamma   90.00
#
_symmetry.space_group_name_H-M   'P 1'
#
loop_
_entity.id
_entity.type
_entity.pdbx_description
1 polymer ?
#
loop_
_entity_poly.entity_id
_entity_poly.type
_entity_poly.pdbx_seq_one_letter_code
_entity_poly.pdbx_strand_id
1 'polypeptide(L)'
;MVQEGMITDPLSEADLTGLQLIERTWGRREILRAQLSRLSKTRRRQLINSADLETKWERYAYSRFNNLNKGERLTLKKLFDEIEITFGFKLKPAHKARIYNVRRRVYNERNKSLK
;
A
#
# COMPACT_ATOMS: atom_id res chain seq x y z
N MET A 1 9.29 -2.39 -29.34
CA MET A 1 8.93 -1.42 -28.28
C MET A 1 9.13 -2.12 -26.95
N VAL A 2 10.12 -1.71 -26.16
CA VAL A 2 10.35 -2.26 -24.81
C VAL A 2 9.28 -1.65 -23.89
N GLN A 3 8.43 -2.47 -23.27
CA GLN A 3 7.52 -2.00 -22.24
C GLN A 3 8.33 -1.61 -21.00
N GLU A 4 8.27 -0.34 -20.60
CA GLU A 4 8.93 0.14 -19.38
C GLU A 4 8.54 -0.71 -18.17
N GLY A 5 9.54 -1.27 -17.49
CA GLY A 5 9.36 -1.99 -16.21
C GLY A 5 9.14 -3.50 -16.31
N MET A 6 9.26 -4.11 -17.49
CA MET A 6 9.19 -5.57 -17.66
C MET A 6 10.60 -6.13 -17.87
N ILE A 7 11.01 -7.05 -16.99
CA ILE A 7 12.24 -7.85 -17.15
C ILE A 7 12.06 -8.78 -18.35
N THR A 8 13.02 -8.82 -19.28
CA THR A 8 12.91 -9.66 -20.48
C THR A 8 13.16 -11.14 -20.16
N ASP A 9 12.55 -12.02 -20.96
CA ASP A 9 12.79 -13.47 -20.93
C ASP A 9 13.15 -13.96 -22.35
N PRO A 10 14.40 -14.34 -22.63
CA PRO A 10 15.54 -14.43 -21.70
C PRO A 10 16.04 -13.05 -21.25
N LEU A 11 16.71 -13.01 -20.09
CA LEU A 11 17.27 -11.78 -19.51
C LEU A 11 18.27 -11.10 -20.44
N SER A 12 18.08 -9.80 -20.66
CA SER A 12 19.07 -8.96 -21.33
C SER A 12 20.21 -8.56 -20.38
N GLU A 13 21.35 -8.13 -20.94
CA GLU A 13 22.46 -7.54 -20.15
C GLU A 13 22.02 -6.33 -19.31
N ALA A 14 21.06 -5.54 -19.82
CA ALA A 14 20.49 -4.42 -19.09
C ALA A 14 19.69 -4.89 -17.87
N ASP A 15 18.92 -5.98 -18.00
CA ASP A 15 18.18 -6.59 -16.89
C ASP A 15 19.15 -7.12 -15.83
N LEU A 16 20.20 -7.83 -16.24
CA LEU A 16 21.23 -8.35 -15.33
C LEU A 16 21.92 -7.24 -14.54
N THR A 17 22.31 -6.16 -15.22
CA THR A 17 22.92 -4.99 -14.59
C THR A 17 21.97 -4.34 -13.58
N GLY A 18 20.69 -4.17 -13.96
CA GLY A 18 19.65 -3.64 -13.08
C GLY A 18 19.43 -4.51 -11.84
N LEU A 19 19.37 -5.83 -12.01
CA LEU A 19 19.20 -6.78 -10.92
C LEU A 19 20.39 -6.80 -9.95
N GLN A 20 21.63 -6.74 -10.44
CA GLN A 20 22.82 -6.63 -9.60
C GLN A 20 22.83 -5.34 -8.76
N LEU A 21 22.39 -4.22 -9.34
CA LEU A 21 22.24 -2.98 -8.60
C LEU A 21 21.18 -3.11 -7.51
N ILE A 22 20.02 -3.69 -7.84
CA ILE A 22 18.94 -3.92 -6.87
C ILE A 22 19.45 -4.82 -5.74
N GLU A 23 20.08 -5.95 -6.03
CA GLU A 23 20.65 -6.87 -5.04
C GLU A 23 21.57 -6.13 -4.05
N ARG A 24 22.48 -5.31 -4.57
CA ARG A 24 23.44 -4.57 -3.73
C ARG A 24 22.77 -3.49 -2.90
N THR A 25 21.68 -2.89 -3.37
CA THR A 25 21.07 -1.69 -2.77
C THR A 25 19.80 -1.95 -2.00
N TRP A 26 19.19 -3.12 -2.17
CA TRP A 26 17.91 -3.47 -1.57
C TRP A 26 17.94 -3.33 -0.06
N GLY A 27 16.96 -2.61 0.49
CA GLY A 27 16.85 -2.40 1.93
C GLY A 27 17.95 -1.51 2.56
N ARG A 28 18.92 -0.99 1.79
CA ARG A 28 19.96 -0.11 2.36
C ARG A 28 19.34 1.19 2.86
N ARG A 29 19.47 1.42 4.17
CA ARG A 29 18.83 2.52 4.90
C ARG A 29 19.19 3.88 4.34
N GLU A 30 20.43 4.09 3.94
CA GLU A 30 20.96 5.34 3.42
C GLU A 30 20.32 5.69 2.08
N ILE A 31 20.13 4.69 1.21
CA ILE A 31 19.46 4.83 -0.08
C ILE A 31 17.96 5.09 0.11
N LEU A 32 17.30 4.30 0.98
CA LEU A 32 15.89 4.50 1.30
C LEU A 32 15.63 5.90 1.89
N ARG A 33 16.51 6.41 2.75
CA ARG A 33 16.43 7.78 3.29
C ARG A 33 16.52 8.82 2.19
N ALA A 34 17.46 8.67 1.26
CA ALA A 34 17.60 9.59 0.14
C ALA A 34 16.37 9.56 -0.79
N GLN A 35 15.81 8.39 -1.06
CA GLN A 35 14.58 8.25 -1.85
C GLN A 35 13.36 8.90 -1.16
N LEU A 36 13.21 8.69 0.15
CA LEU A 36 12.09 9.22 0.93
C LEU A 36 12.22 10.72 1.26
N SER A 37 13.43 11.29 1.24
CA SER A 37 13.67 12.70 1.61
C SER A 37 12.90 13.70 0.75
N ARG A 38 12.64 13.32 -0.52
CA ARG A 38 11.87 14.11 -1.49
C ARG A 38 10.38 14.21 -1.15
N LEU A 39 9.90 13.42 -0.18
CA LEU A 39 8.50 13.34 0.19
C LEU A 39 8.22 14.08 1.51
N SER A 40 7.04 14.72 1.58
CA SER A 40 6.57 15.36 2.79
C SER A 40 6.49 14.38 3.97
N LYS A 41 6.57 14.89 5.21
CA LYS A 41 6.47 14.06 6.42
C LYS A 41 5.19 13.22 6.44
N THR A 42 4.07 13.81 6.01
CA THR A 42 2.77 13.14 5.88
C THR A 42 2.84 12.02 4.85
N ARG A 43 3.41 12.28 3.67
CA ARG A 43 3.50 11.27 2.60
C ARG A 43 4.42 10.11 2.97
N ARG A 44 5.55 10.38 3.62
CA ARG A 44 6.43 9.33 4.18
C ARG A 44 5.69 8.44 5.16
N ARG A 45 4.87 9.02 6.05
CA ARG A 45 4.08 8.24 7.02
C ARG A 45 3.05 7.36 6.36
N GLN A 46 2.34 7.88 5.36
CA GLN A 46 1.37 7.10 4.59
C GLN A 46 2.03 5.90 3.90
N LEU A 47 3.22 6.09 3.30
CA LEU A 47 3.96 5.00 2.68
C LEU A 47 4.32 3.92 3.70
N ILE A 48 4.87 4.31 4.86
CA ILE A 48 5.23 3.36 5.93
C ILE A 48 3.99 2.61 6.44
N ASN A 49 2.90 3.33 6.70
CA ASN A 49 1.67 2.73 7.24
C ASN A 49 0.93 1.83 6.25
N SER A 50 1.27 1.87 4.97
CA SER A 50 0.63 1.07 3.92
C SER A 50 1.59 0.15 3.17
N ALA A 51 2.84 0.04 3.64
CA ALA A 51 3.90 -0.69 2.95
C ALA A 51 3.61 -2.19 2.80
N ASP A 52 2.91 -2.78 3.75
CA ASP A 52 2.49 -4.18 3.80
C ASP A 52 1.10 -4.42 3.15
N LEU A 53 0.45 -3.37 2.64
CA LEU A 53 -0.81 -3.50 1.90
C LEU A 53 -0.51 -3.76 0.42
N GLU A 54 -0.48 -5.04 0.05
CA GLU A 54 -0.09 -5.53 -1.27
C GLU A 54 -0.93 -4.87 -2.38
N THR A 55 -2.24 -4.77 -2.17
CA THR A 55 -3.17 -4.42 -3.24
C THR A 55 -3.59 -2.95 -3.21
N LYS A 56 -3.98 -2.43 -4.38
CA LYS A 56 -4.52 -1.06 -4.48
C LYS A 56 -5.81 -0.89 -3.67
N TRP A 57 -6.66 -1.92 -3.62
CA TRP A 57 -7.93 -1.87 -2.91
C TRP A 57 -7.76 -1.92 -1.38
N GLU A 58 -6.72 -2.58 -0.86
CA GLU A 58 -6.39 -2.49 0.58
C GLU A 58 -5.90 -1.11 0.98
N ARG A 59 -5.03 -0.51 0.15
CA ARG A 59 -4.56 0.86 0.37
C ARG A 59 -5.72 1.86 0.32
N TYR A 60 -6.68 1.63 -0.57
CA TYR A 60 -7.93 2.39 -0.61
C TYR A 60 -8.75 2.21 0.68
N ALA A 61 -8.97 0.97 1.12
CA ALA A 61 -9.68 0.68 2.37
C ALA A 61 -9.02 1.36 3.58
N TYR A 62 -7.70 1.29 3.69
CA TYR A 62 -6.93 1.96 4.75
C TYR A 62 -7.19 3.46 4.74
N SER A 63 -7.07 4.10 3.57
CA SER A 63 -7.33 5.53 3.39
C SER A 63 -8.75 5.91 3.82
N ARG A 64 -9.76 5.13 3.40
CA ARG A 64 -11.16 5.37 3.75
C ARG A 64 -11.41 5.34 5.26
N PHE A 65 -10.82 4.39 5.99
CA PHE A 65 -10.96 4.34 7.45
C PHE A 65 -10.17 5.44 8.16
N ASN A 66 -8.99 5.76 7.66
CA ASN A 66 -8.10 6.73 8.30
C ASN A 66 -8.61 8.16 8.17
N ASN A 67 -9.31 8.48 7.07
CA ASN A 67 -9.82 9.82 6.79
C ASN A 67 -11.24 10.06 7.33
N LEU A 68 -11.81 9.15 8.13
CA LEU A 68 -13.13 9.37 8.74
C LEU A 68 -13.06 10.47 9.79
N ASN A 69 -14.04 11.39 9.74
CA ASN A 69 -14.19 12.43 10.75
C ASN A 69 -14.45 11.84 12.14
N LYS A 70 -14.18 12.63 13.19
CA LYS A 70 -14.44 12.20 14.57
C LYS A 70 -15.95 11.95 14.74
N GLY A 71 -16.32 10.77 15.23
CA GLY A 71 -17.72 10.36 15.39
C GLY A 71 -18.33 9.69 14.15
N GLU A 72 -17.69 9.80 12.98
CA GLU A 72 -18.16 9.14 11.77
C GLU A 72 -17.88 7.63 11.81
N ARG A 73 -18.80 6.85 11.23
CA ARG A 73 -18.67 5.39 11.12
C ARG A 73 -18.84 4.95 9.67
N LEU A 74 -17.85 4.24 9.15
CA LEU A 74 -17.95 3.52 7.89
C LEU A 74 -18.29 2.06 8.15
N THR A 75 -19.44 1.61 7.64
CA THR A 75 -19.81 0.20 7.70
C THR A 75 -19.00 -0.60 6.70
N LEU A 76 -18.69 -1.86 7.06
CA LEU A 76 -17.94 -2.74 6.17
C LEU A 76 -18.72 -3.08 4.91
N LYS A 77 -20.04 -3.21 5.00
CA LYS A 77 -20.91 -3.41 3.83
C LYS A 77 -20.72 -2.28 2.82
N LYS A 78 -20.83 -1.02 3.27
CA LYS A 78 -20.63 0.16 2.42
C LYS A 78 -19.24 0.16 1.79
N LEU A 79 -18.20 -0.14 2.56
CA LEU A 79 -16.83 -0.20 2.03
C LEU A 79 -16.65 -1.34 1.03
N PHE A 80 -17.25 -2.51 1.25
CA PHE A 80 -17.21 -3.62 0.30
C PHE A 80 -17.84 -3.20 -1.02
N ASP A 81 -19.04 -2.65 -0.98
CA ASP A 81 -19.76 -2.19 -2.18
C ASP A 81 -18.94 -1.13 -2.94
N GLU A 82 -18.38 -0.15 -2.22
CA GLU A 82 -17.50 0.87 -2.80
C GLU A 82 -16.27 0.27 -3.48
N ILE A 83 -15.61 -0.72 -2.87
CA ILE A 83 -14.44 -1.38 -3.44
C ILE A 83 -14.82 -2.19 -4.68
N GLU A 84 -15.91 -2.94 -4.63
CA GLU A 84 -16.36 -3.73 -5.77
C GLU A 84 -16.67 -2.84 -6.97
N ILE A 85 -17.32 -1.70 -6.75
CA ILE A 85 -17.63 -0.71 -7.79
C ILE A 85 -16.34 -0.05 -8.31
N THR A 86 -15.48 0.43 -7.42
CA THR A 86 -14.28 1.21 -7.79
C THR A 86 -13.25 0.39 -8.54
N PHE A 87 -13.10 -0.89 -8.19
CA PHE A 87 -12.07 -1.77 -8.74
C PHE A 87 -12.61 -2.84 -9.69
N GLY A 88 -13.92 -2.90 -9.92
CA GLY A 88 -14.53 -3.74 -10.94
C GLY A 88 -14.45 -5.25 -10.66
N PHE A 89 -14.45 -5.68 -9.39
CA PHE A 89 -14.39 -7.11 -9.04
C PHE A 89 -15.22 -7.43 -7.80
N LYS A 90 -15.60 -8.70 -7.62
CA LYS A 90 -16.33 -9.16 -6.43
C LYS A 90 -15.41 -9.61 -5.30
N LEU A 91 -15.69 -9.16 -4.09
CA LEU A 91 -14.90 -9.48 -2.90
C LEU A 91 -15.19 -10.90 -2.41
N LYS A 92 -14.20 -11.78 -2.56
CA LYS A 92 -14.21 -13.13 -1.97
C LYS A 92 -14.05 -13.06 -0.44
N PRO A 93 -14.41 -14.12 0.30
CA PRO A 93 -14.24 -14.17 1.75
C PRO A 93 -12.83 -13.81 2.24
N ALA A 94 -11.79 -14.28 1.53
CA ALA A 94 -10.40 -13.94 1.82
C ALA A 94 -10.11 -12.42 1.70
N HIS A 95 -10.66 -11.76 0.68
CA HIS A 95 -10.51 -10.31 0.55
C HIS A 95 -11.21 -9.57 1.69
N LYS A 96 -12.42 -10.01 2.06
CA LYS A 96 -13.16 -9.43 3.19
C LYS A 96 -12.37 -9.55 4.49
N ALA A 97 -11.77 -10.71 4.77
CA ALA A 97 -10.91 -10.92 5.93
C ALA A 97 -9.71 -9.96 5.96
N ARG A 98 -9.06 -9.72 4.82
CA ARG A 98 -7.99 -8.71 4.69
C ARG A 98 -8.49 -7.30 5.02
N ILE A 99 -9.67 -6.91 4.55
CA ILE A 99 -10.28 -5.60 4.89
C ILE A 99 -10.60 -5.49 6.38
N TYR A 100 -11.03 -6.57 7.04
CA TYR A 100 -11.20 -6.59 8.50
C TYR A 100 -9.88 -6.29 9.23
N ASN A 101 -8.77 -6.87 8.78
CA ASN A 101 -7.45 -6.63 9.35
C ASN A 101 -7.00 -5.18 9.14
N VAL A 102 -7.21 -4.64 7.93
CA VAL A 102 -6.95 -3.22 7.61
C VAL A 102 -7.73 -2.32 8.57
N ARG A 103 -9.03 -2.59 8.75
CA ARG A 103 -9.87 -1.84 9.70
C ARG A 103 -9.28 -1.88 11.10
N ARG A 104 -9.06 -3.09 11.65
CA ARG A 104 -8.52 -3.27 13.01
C ARG A 104 -7.24 -2.47 13.23
N ARG A 105 -6.32 -2.52 12.26
CA ARG A 105 -5.06 -1.76 12.30
C ARG A 105 -5.29 -0.26 12.40
N VAL A 106 -6.12 0.31 11.52
CA VAL A 106 -6.40 1.76 11.51
C VAL A 106 -7.01 2.20 12.85
N TYR A 107 -7.96 1.44 13.39
CA TYR A 107 -8.56 1.78 14.68
C TYR A 107 -7.54 1.71 15.83
N ASN A 108 -6.64 0.73 15.82
CA ASN A 108 -5.56 0.65 16.81
C ASN A 108 -4.60 1.84 16.71
N GLU A 109 -4.24 2.25 15.50
CA GLU A 109 -3.37 3.42 15.25
C GLU A 109 -4.04 4.72 15.72
N ARG A 110 -5.32 4.93 15.39
CA ARG A 110 -6.10 6.10 15.84
C ARG A 110 -6.25 6.15 17.36
N ASN A 111 -6.48 5.01 18.01
CA ASN A 111 -6.58 4.96 19.47
C ASN A 111 -5.25 5.25 20.16
N LYS A 112 -4.11 4.86 19.57
CA LYS A 112 -2.78 5.20 20.09
C LYS A 112 -2.47 6.69 19.97
N SER A 113 -2.95 7.36 18.92
CA SER A 113 -2.75 8.81 18.75
C SER A 113 -3.62 9.70 19.65
N LEU A 114 -4.63 9.13 20.31
CA LEU A 114 -5.54 9.83 21.21
C LEU A 114 -5.14 9.71 22.69
N LYS A 115 -4.12 8.91 23.00
CA LYS A 115 -3.50 8.80 24.32
C LYS A 115 -2.22 9.64 24.35
#